data_AF-A0A7Z9FWA6-F1
#
_entry.id   AF-A0A7Z9FWA6-F1
#
_cell.length_a   1.000
_cell.length_b   1.000
_cell.length_c   1.000
_cell.angle_alpha   90.00
_cell.angle_beta   90.00
_cell.angle_gamma   90.00
#
_symmetry.space_group_name_H-M   'P 1'
#
loop_
_entity.id
_entity.type
_entity.pdbx_description
1 polymer ?
#
loop_
_entity_poly.entity_id
_entity_poly.type
_entity_poly.pdbx_seq_one_letter_code
_entity_poly.pdbx_strand_id
1 'polypeptide(L)'
;MKKSIKVRALLAKQAPDIPLYSFYIKGSDILRIADVSRIKRGEAGELLGYQRKEVRSHVDEIANYLNNDASVLTHAIILALSTEATFKQ
;
A
#
# COMPACT_ATOMS: atom_id res chain seq x y z
N MET A 1 -24.52 13.56 -6.27
CA MET A 1 -23.41 12.99 -7.07
C MET A 1 -22.31 12.50 -6.14
N LYS A 2 -21.85 11.25 -6.25
CA LYS A 2 -20.67 10.77 -5.49
C LYS A 2 -19.42 11.47 -6.03
N LYS A 3 -18.64 12.11 -5.16
CA LYS A 3 -17.33 12.70 -5.53
C LYS A 3 -16.40 11.57 -5.96
N SER A 4 -15.82 11.65 -7.15
CA SER A 4 -14.79 10.73 -7.66
C SER A 4 -13.49 11.47 -7.93
N ILE A 5 -12.37 10.76 -7.86
CA ILE A 5 -11.05 11.25 -8.27
C ILE A 5 -10.70 10.55 -9.57
N LYS A 6 -10.23 11.31 -10.56
CA LYS A 6 -9.75 10.78 -11.84
C LYS A 6 -8.33 11.25 -12.04
N VAL A 7 -7.42 10.31 -12.30
CA VAL A 7 -6.00 10.55 -12.51
C VAL A 7 -5.52 9.71 -13.69
N ARG A 8 -4.43 10.14 -14.32
CA ARG A 8 -3.71 9.30 -15.27
C ARG A 8 -2.82 8.34 -14.49
N ALA A 9 -2.82 7.07 -14.89
CA ALA A 9 -2.00 6.03 -14.28
C ALA A 9 -1.19 5.28 -15.34
N LEU A 10 0.01 4.86 -14.96
CA LEU A 10 0.85 3.93 -15.70
C LEU A 10 0.59 2.52 -15.17
N LEU A 11 0.29 1.57 -16.06
CA LEU A 11 0.25 0.15 -15.74
C LEU A 11 1.65 -0.44 -15.92
N ALA A 12 2.27 -0.87 -14.82
CA ALA A 12 3.54 -1.59 -14.82
C ALA A 12 3.30 -3.10 -14.77
N LYS A 13 4.00 -3.85 -15.62
CA LYS A 13 4.00 -5.32 -15.61
C LYS A 13 5.22 -5.80 -14.83
N GLN A 14 5.06 -6.06 -13.54
CA GLN A 14 6.12 -6.58 -12.67
C GLN A 14 5.93 -8.06 -12.32
N ALA A 15 4.68 -8.48 -12.09
CA ALA A 15 4.31 -9.88 -11.93
C ALA A 15 3.19 -10.24 -12.93
N PRO A 16 3.07 -11.51 -13.35
CA PRO A 16 2.11 -11.93 -14.38
C PRO A 16 0.66 -11.63 -14.01
N ASP A 17 0.31 -11.85 -12.74
CA ASP A 17 -1.08 -11.86 -12.26
C ASP A 17 -1.42 -10.67 -11.35
N ILE A 18 -0.50 -9.69 -11.20
CA ILE A 18 -0.67 -8.55 -10.30
C ILE A 18 -0.59 -7.25 -11.10
N PRO A 19 -1.72 -6.60 -11.44
CA PRO A 19 -1.70 -5.32 -12.13
C PRO A 19 -1.24 -4.21 -11.19
N LEU A 20 -0.08 -3.60 -11.47
CA LEU A 20 0.46 -2.48 -10.70
C LEU A 20 0.17 -1.15 -11.40
N TYR A 21 -0.61 -0.28 -10.76
CA TYR A 21 -0.87 1.07 -11.24
C TYR A 21 -0.07 2.11 -10.45
N SER A 22 0.68 2.95 -11.15
CA SER A 22 1.38 4.10 -10.58
C SER A 22 0.80 5.41 -11.10
N PHE A 23 0.52 6.35 -10.22
CA PHE A 23 -0.07 7.63 -10.57
C PHE A 23 0.33 8.73 -9.59
N TYR A 24 0.18 9.98 -10.03
CA TYR A 24 0.32 11.14 -9.18
C TYR A 24 -1.05 11.62 -8.68
N ILE A 25 -1.11 12.01 -7.41
CA ILE A 25 -2.29 12.58 -6.77
C ILE A 25 -1.87 13.70 -5.83
N LYS A 26 -2.74 14.69 -5.60
CA LYS A 26 -2.51 15.71 -4.56
C LYS A 26 -2.55 15.03 -3.19
N GLY A 27 -1.63 15.37 -2.30
CA GLY A 27 -1.62 14.82 -0.93
C GLY A 27 -2.94 15.03 -0.18
N SER A 28 -3.61 16.16 -0.41
CA SER A 28 -4.93 16.47 0.14
C SER A 28 -6.03 15.51 -0.31
N ASP A 29 -5.87 14.89 -1.49
CA ASP A 29 -6.86 13.94 -2.03
C ASP A 29 -6.61 12.50 -1.57
N ILE A 30 -5.43 12.18 -1.00
CA ILE A 30 -5.14 10.84 -0.46
C ILE A 30 -6.13 10.48 0.65
N LEU A 31 -6.41 11.43 1.55
CA LEU A 31 -7.35 11.25 2.67
C LEU A 31 -8.80 11.05 2.24
N ARG A 32 -9.12 11.21 0.95
CA ARG A 32 -10.46 10.94 0.41
C ARG A 32 -10.65 9.48 0.03
N ILE A 33 -9.56 8.72 -0.09
CA ILE A 33 -9.55 7.32 -0.56
C ILE A 33 -8.81 6.37 0.38
N ALA A 34 -8.18 6.89 1.43
CA ALA A 34 -7.42 6.10 2.38
C ALA A 34 -7.46 6.74 3.77
N ASP A 35 -7.50 5.90 4.80
CA ASP A 35 -7.28 6.29 6.18
C ASP A 35 -5.85 5.92 6.62
N VAL A 36 -5.27 6.76 7.49
CA VAL A 36 -3.95 6.51 8.06
C VAL A 36 -4.11 5.86 9.42
N SER A 37 -3.77 4.57 9.52
CA SER A 37 -3.65 3.90 10.81
C SER A 37 -2.37 4.36 11.50
N ARG A 38 -2.51 5.23 12.50
CA ARG A 38 -1.39 5.73 13.30
C ARG A 38 -1.10 4.78 14.46
N ILE A 39 0.18 4.65 14.80
CA ILE A 39 0.59 4.04 16.07
C ILE A 39 -0.03 4.86 17.21
N LYS A 40 -0.71 4.18 18.12
CA LYS A 40 -1.32 4.80 19.31
C LYS A 40 -1.02 3.96 20.55
N ARG A 41 -1.18 4.54 21.73
CA ARG A 41 -1.14 3.80 23.00
C ARG A 41 -2.57 3.47 23.42
N GLY A 42 -2.82 2.24 23.83
CA GLY A 42 -4.09 1.81 24.41
C GLY A 42 -4.20 2.18 25.89
N GLU A 43 -5.33 1.84 26.50
CA GLU A 43 -5.67 2.22 27.88
C GLU A 43 -4.73 1.60 28.92
N ALA A 44 -4.13 0.46 28.62
CA ALA A 44 -3.13 -0.20 29.46
C ALA A 44 -1.68 0.16 29.07
N GLY A 45 -1.49 1.15 28.19
CA GLY A 45 -0.18 1.62 27.73
C GLY A 45 0.46 0.79 26.61
N GLU A 46 -0.24 -0.23 26.11
CA GLU A 46 0.20 -1.07 25.01
C GLU A 46 0.25 -0.28 23.69
N LEU A 47 1.25 -0.57 22.86
CA LEU A 47 1.36 0.04 21.53
C LEU A 47 0.45 -0.68 20.53
N LEU A 48 -0.59 0.02 20.08
CA LEU A 48 -1.53 -0.44 19.06
C LEU A 48 -1.13 0.12 17.70
N GLY A 49 -1.15 -0.73 16.67
CA GLY A 49 -0.79 -0.38 15.29
C GLY A 49 0.30 -1.28 14.73
N TYR A 50 0.73 -1.00 13.51
CA TYR A 50 1.80 -1.76 12.87
C TYR A 50 3.13 -1.54 13.59
N GLN A 51 3.71 -2.62 14.11
CA GLN A 51 5.04 -2.63 14.69
C GLN A 51 5.96 -3.48 13.81
N ARG A 52 7.15 -2.95 13.50
CA ARG A 52 8.19 -3.78 12.90
C ARG A 52 8.83 -4.61 14.00
N LYS A 53 8.87 -5.94 13.81
CA LYS A 53 9.64 -6.86 14.65
C LYS A 53 11.15 -6.57 14.52
N GLU A 54 11.97 -7.28 15.30
CA GLU A 54 13.43 -7.18 15.29
C GLU A 54 14.02 -7.06 13.88
N VAL A 55 15.02 -6.18 13.73
CA VAL A 55 15.57 -5.72 12.44
C VAL A 55 16.00 -6.89 11.54
N ARG A 56 16.55 -7.96 12.11
CA ARG A 56 17.05 -9.12 11.34
C ARG A 56 15.92 -9.92 10.68
N SER A 57 14.88 -10.26 11.44
CA SER A 57 13.69 -10.94 10.91
C SER A 57 13.04 -10.15 9.77
N HIS A 58 13.01 -8.82 9.92
CA HIS A 58 12.44 -7.95 8.88
C HIS A 58 13.28 -7.92 7.59
N VAL A 59 14.62 -7.94 7.70
CA VAL A 59 15.50 -8.03 6.54
C VAL A 59 15.33 -9.37 5.83
N ASP A 60 15.23 -10.47 6.57
CA ASP A 60 15.01 -11.80 6.01
C ASP A 60 13.65 -11.90 5.31
N GLU A 61 12.60 -11.28 5.87
CA GLU A 61 11.28 -11.14 5.23
C GLU A 61 11.37 -10.38 3.89
N ILE A 62 12.13 -9.28 3.83
CA ILE A 62 12.36 -8.52 2.59
C ILE A 62 13.10 -9.38 1.56
N ALA A 63 14.19 -10.05 1.96
CA ALA A 63 14.98 -10.88 1.06
C ALA A 63 14.14 -12.04 0.49
N ASN A 64 13.36 -12.72 1.34
CA ASN A 64 12.47 -13.79 0.92
C ASN A 64 11.38 -13.30 -0.04
N TYR A 65 10.82 -12.11 0.22
CA TYR A 65 9.85 -11.50 -0.68
C TYR A 65 10.46 -11.21 -2.06
N LEU A 66 11.66 -10.62 -2.11
CA LEU A 66 12.35 -10.30 -3.37
C LEU A 66 12.77 -11.54 -4.17
N ASN A 67 13.00 -12.68 -3.51
CA ASN A 67 13.33 -13.94 -4.17
C ASN A 67 12.10 -14.67 -4.75
N ASN A 68 10.90 -14.10 -4.65
CA ASN A 68 9.69 -14.66 -5.24
C ASN A 68 9.44 -14.08 -6.65
N ASP A 69 9.04 -14.93 -7.60
CA ASP A 69 8.68 -14.55 -8.97
C ASP A 69 7.46 -13.60 -9.05
N ALA A 70 6.65 -13.55 -8.00
CA ALA A 70 5.52 -12.63 -7.85
C ALA A 70 5.88 -11.34 -7.08
N SER A 71 7.17 -11.06 -6.87
CA SER A 71 7.60 -9.87 -6.13
C SER A 71 7.29 -8.59 -6.91
N VAL A 72 6.72 -7.61 -6.20
CA VAL A 72 6.37 -6.30 -6.75
C VAL A 72 7.19 -5.26 -6.00
N LEU A 73 8.08 -4.58 -6.71
CA LEU A 73 8.93 -3.54 -6.12
C LEU A 73 8.12 -2.28 -5.94
N THR A 74 8.08 -1.79 -4.70
CA THR A 74 7.19 -0.72 -4.29
C THR A 74 7.88 0.65 -4.35
N HIS A 75 7.07 1.68 -4.62
CA HIS A 75 7.43 3.08 -4.44
C HIS A 75 7.00 3.56 -3.03
N ALA A 76 7.41 4.76 -2.62
CA ALA A 76 7.36 5.26 -1.24
C ALA A 76 6.01 5.16 -0.48
N ILE A 77 4.87 5.02 -1.18
CA ILE A 77 3.56 4.80 -0.57
C ILE A 77 2.81 3.73 -1.38
N ILE A 78 2.26 2.73 -0.67
CA ILE A 78 1.43 1.66 -1.24
C ILE A 78 0.02 1.80 -0.69
N LEU A 79 -0.98 1.76 -1.57
CA LEU A 79 -2.39 1.67 -1.20
C LEU A 79 -2.90 0.27 -1.59
N ALA A 80 -3.20 -0.56 -0.59
CA ALA A 80 -3.90 -1.81 -0.81
C ALA A 80 -5.39 -1.53 -0.85
N LEU A 81 -6.02 -1.82 -2.00
CA LEU A 81 -7.44 -1.65 -2.20
C LEU A 81 -8.13 -3.00 -2.11
N SER A 82 -9.35 -3.00 -1.57
CA SER A 82 -10.18 -4.21 -1.51
C SER A 82 -10.51 -4.73 -2.91
N THR A 83 -10.80 -6.02 -3.05
CA THR A 83 -11.09 -6.65 -4.34
C THR A 83 -12.37 -6.12 -5.01
N GLU A 84 -13.24 -5.43 -4.27
CA GLU A 84 -14.43 -4.75 -4.81
C GLU A 84 -14.08 -3.42 -5.50
N ALA A 85 -12.83 -2.95 -5.41
CA ALA A 85 -12.38 -1.77 -6.13
C ALA A 85 -12.37 -2.04 -7.64
N THR A 86 -13.05 -1.19 -8.41
CA THR A 86 -13.11 -1.30 -9.87
C THR A 86 -12.26 -0.22 -10.53
N PHE A 87 -11.35 -0.64 -11.40
CA PHE A 87 -10.54 0.23 -12.24
C PHE A 87 -11.21 0.35 -13.61
N LYS A 88 -11.40 1.58 -14.09
CA LYS A 88 -12.04 1.86 -15.38
C LYS A 88 -11.16 2.81 -16.19
N GLN A 89 -11.06 2.55 -17.48
CA GLN A 89 -10.40 3.43 -18.46
C GLN A 89 -11.30 4.63 -18.81
#